data_AF-A0AAW4BSW5-F1
#
_entry.id   AF-A0AAW4BSW5-F1
#
_cell.length_a   1.000
_cell.length_b   1.000
_cell.length_c   1.000
_cell.angle_alpha   90.00
_cell.angle_beta   90.00
_cell.angle_gamma   90.00
#
_symmetry.space_group_name_H-M   'P 1'
#
loop_
_entity.id
_entity.type
_entity.pdbx_description
1 polymer ?
#
loop_
_entity_poly.entity_id
_entity_poly.type
_entity_poly.pdbx_seq_one_letter_code
_entity_poly.pdbx_strand_id
1 'polypeptide(L)'
;MRISALDKNVHDRNKFDCGEPALNNYLKQVSGQHDKKDLSRTFVLTSEQNESQIKGFYSLALCKVDLKELPPEIAKKYPTEVYCTLLGRLAVNKAHQRQGFGEMLVIDAITNAINSSDLVPKPMIIVEAKNKPAHDL
;
A
#
# COMPACT_ATOMS: atom_id res chain seq x y z
N MET A 1 14.26 -10.56 -6.39
CA MET A 1 12.88 -10.02 -6.35
C MET A 1 13.01 -8.54 -6.06
N ARG A 2 12.26 -7.68 -6.74
CA ARG A 2 12.46 -6.23 -6.68
C ARG A 2 11.15 -5.52 -6.39
N ILE A 3 11.16 -4.61 -5.42
CA ILE A 3 10.06 -3.65 -5.20
C ILE A 3 10.50 -2.28 -5.72
N SER A 4 9.64 -1.63 -6.48
CA SER A 4 9.92 -0.31 -7.07
C SER A 4 8.64 0.51 -7.21
N ALA A 5 8.79 1.82 -7.40
CA ALA A 5 7.66 2.67 -7.74
C ALA A 5 7.04 2.23 -9.08
N LEU A 6 5.71 2.34 -9.17
CA LEU A 6 4.96 1.97 -10.37
C LEU A 6 5.31 2.88 -11.55
N ASP A 7 6.13 2.39 -12.47
CA ASP A 7 6.31 2.96 -13.80
C ASP A 7 5.31 2.34 -14.81
N LYS A 8 4.52 3.17 -15.48
CA LYS A 8 3.52 2.72 -16.47
C LYS A 8 4.12 2.30 -17.82
N ASN A 9 5.35 2.71 -18.10
CA ASN A 9 6.06 2.35 -19.33
C ASN A 9 6.74 0.99 -19.19
N VAL A 10 6.95 0.53 -17.96
CA VAL A 10 7.61 -0.76 -17.66
C VAL A 10 6.58 -1.81 -17.24
N HIS A 11 5.71 -1.48 -16.27
CA HIS A 11 4.85 -2.45 -15.60
C HIS A 11 3.51 -2.65 -16.32
N ASP A 12 3.20 -3.90 -16.72
CA ASP A 12 1.94 -4.26 -17.37
C ASP A 12 0.82 -4.44 -16.32
N ARG A 13 0.13 -3.32 -16.05
CA ARG A 13 -0.99 -3.26 -15.09
C ARG A 13 -2.23 -4.01 -15.59
N ASN A 14 -2.39 -4.16 -16.90
CA ASN A 14 -3.61 -4.75 -17.48
C ASN A 14 -3.71 -6.25 -17.23
N LYS A 15 -2.56 -6.93 -17.11
CA LYS A 15 -2.46 -8.36 -16.77
C LYS A 15 -2.54 -8.66 -15.28
N PHE A 16 -2.58 -7.65 -14.41
CA PHE A 16 -2.71 -7.89 -12.98
C PHE A 16 -4.12 -8.39 -12.63
N ASP A 17 -4.15 -9.46 -11.84
CA ASP A 17 -5.38 -10.02 -11.27
C ASP A 17 -5.10 -10.65 -9.91
N CYS A 18 -5.65 -10.08 -8.83
CA CYS A 18 -5.59 -10.61 -7.47
C CYS A 18 -6.88 -11.32 -7.02
N GLY A 19 -7.87 -11.44 -7.89
CA GLY A 19 -9.20 -11.98 -7.57
C GLY A 19 -10.17 -10.95 -6.97
N GLU A 20 -9.72 -9.75 -6.63
CA GLU A 20 -10.55 -8.65 -6.12
C GLU A 20 -10.70 -7.55 -7.19
N PRO A 21 -11.88 -7.41 -7.83
CA PRO A 21 -12.08 -6.48 -8.94
C PRO A 21 -11.74 -5.02 -8.61
N ALA A 22 -12.02 -4.56 -7.38
CA ALA A 22 -11.72 -3.18 -7.02
C ALA A 22 -10.21 -2.89 -6.95
N LEU A 23 -9.40 -3.85 -6.47
CA LEU A 23 -7.95 -3.71 -6.41
C LEU A 23 -7.33 -3.80 -7.80
N ASN A 24 -7.85 -4.69 -8.65
CA ASN A 24 -7.47 -4.80 -10.06
C ASN A 24 -7.75 -3.49 -10.80
N ASN A 25 -8.96 -2.94 -10.65
CA ASN A 25 -9.38 -1.70 -11.31
C ASN A 25 -8.57 -0.50 -10.81
N TYR A 26 -8.30 -0.44 -9.50
CA TYR A 26 -7.45 0.61 -8.94
C TYR A 26 -6.08 0.65 -9.64
N LEU A 27 -5.38 -0.49 -9.72
CA LEU A 27 -4.04 -0.53 -10.32
C LEU A 27 -4.07 -0.17 -11.82
N LYS A 28 -5.10 -0.63 -12.54
CA LYS A 28 -5.24 -0.39 -13.99
C LYS A 28 -5.57 1.07 -14.32
N GLN A 29 -6.53 1.65 -13.61
CA GLN A 29 -7.17 2.89 -14.03
C GLN A 29 -6.92 4.09 -13.09
N VAL A 30 -6.67 3.85 -11.80
CA VAL A 30 -6.74 4.89 -10.76
C VAL A 30 -5.36 5.25 -10.18
N SER A 31 -4.53 4.26 -9.86
CA SER A 31 -3.21 4.45 -9.21
C SER A 31 -2.37 5.51 -9.92
N GLY A 32 -2.38 5.45 -11.24
CA GLY A 32 -1.66 6.37 -12.10
C GLY A 32 -2.17 7.80 -12.12
N GLN A 33 -3.43 8.05 -11.78
CA GLN A 33 -3.99 9.39 -11.64
C GLN A 33 -3.73 9.92 -10.23
N HIS A 34 -3.82 9.06 -9.23
CA HIS A 34 -3.48 9.41 -7.85
C HIS A 34 -2.02 9.84 -7.73
N ASP A 35 -1.12 9.12 -8.38
CA ASP A 35 0.30 9.44 -8.36
C ASP A 35 0.58 10.83 -8.96
N LYS A 36 -0.04 11.16 -10.10
CA LYS A 36 0.06 12.48 -10.75
C LYS A 36 -0.49 13.64 -9.91
N LYS A 37 -1.40 13.35 -8.98
CA LYS A 37 -2.07 14.33 -8.12
C LYS A 37 -1.54 14.32 -6.69
N ASP A 38 -0.48 13.56 -6.43
CA ASP A 38 0.10 13.37 -5.09
C ASP A 38 -0.89 12.86 -4.03
N LEU A 39 -1.90 12.09 -4.49
CA LEU A 39 -2.90 11.49 -3.60
C LEU A 39 -2.43 10.17 -2.99
N SER A 40 -1.61 9.42 -3.71
CA SER A 40 -0.98 8.18 -3.22
C SER A 40 0.18 7.75 -4.13
N ARG A 41 1.23 7.16 -3.55
CA ARG A 41 2.29 6.47 -4.29
C ARG A 41 1.99 4.98 -4.35
N THR A 42 2.17 4.36 -5.52
CA THR A 42 1.99 2.92 -5.71
C THR A 42 3.34 2.25 -5.99
N PHE A 43 3.60 1.15 -5.30
CA PHE A 43 4.81 0.34 -5.44
C PHE A 43 4.43 -1.07 -5.89
N VAL A 44 5.27 -1.69 -6.71
CA VAL A 44 5.02 -3.00 -7.31
C VAL A 44 6.17 -3.95 -7.05
N LEU A 45 5.83 -5.21 -6.81
CA LEU A 45 6.78 -6.32 -6.72
C LEU A 45 6.89 -7.02 -8.07
N THR A 46 8.12 -7.15 -8.56
CA THR A 46 8.46 -7.81 -9.82
C THR A 46 9.66 -8.75 -9.64
N SER A 47 10.00 -9.49 -10.70
CA SER A 47 11.28 -10.21 -10.79
C SER A 47 12.26 -9.46 -11.67
N GLU A 48 13.55 -9.57 -11.35
CA GLU A 48 14.63 -8.99 -12.16
C GLU A 48 14.62 -9.50 -13.61
N GLN A 49 14.16 -10.73 -13.84
CA GLN A 49 14.07 -11.33 -15.17
C GLN A 49 12.86 -10.82 -15.98
N ASN A 50 11.86 -10.22 -15.33
CA ASN A 50 10.66 -9.72 -15.98
C ASN A 50 10.02 -8.63 -15.13
N GLU A 51 10.46 -7.39 -15.37
CA GLU A 51 9.92 -6.21 -14.67
C GLU A 51 8.51 -5.87 -15.12
N SER A 52 8.08 -6.30 -16.31
CA SER A 52 6.73 -6.03 -16.78
C SER A 52 5.65 -6.79 -15.99
N GLN A 53 5.98 -7.97 -15.47
CA GLN A 53 5.03 -8.79 -14.71
C GLN A 53 4.93 -8.35 -13.25
N ILE A 54 3.80 -7.76 -12.89
CA ILE A 54 3.47 -7.38 -11.52
C ILE A 54 2.99 -8.62 -10.74
N LYS A 55 3.74 -9.00 -9.70
CA LYS A 55 3.42 -10.11 -8.79
C LYS A 55 2.60 -9.67 -7.58
N GLY A 56 2.71 -8.40 -7.21
CA GLY A 56 1.91 -7.77 -6.16
C GLY A 56 2.15 -6.27 -6.14
N PHE A 57 1.32 -5.54 -5.39
CA PHE A 57 1.47 -4.09 -5.23
C PHE A 57 0.96 -3.62 -3.87
N TYR A 58 1.40 -2.44 -3.46
CA TYR A 58 0.76 -1.68 -2.40
C TYR A 58 0.70 -0.18 -2.73
N SER A 59 -0.11 0.58 -1.99
CA SER A 59 -0.14 2.05 -2.10
C SER A 59 -0.05 2.74 -0.74
N LEU A 60 0.76 3.80 -0.66
CA LEU A 60 0.85 4.69 0.51
C LEU A 60 0.23 6.04 0.20
N ALA A 61 -0.49 6.59 1.18
CA ALA A 61 -1.08 7.93 1.13
C ALA A 61 -0.92 8.63 2.49
N LEU A 62 -1.17 9.95 2.52
CA LEU A 62 -1.41 10.66 3.76
C LEU A 62 -2.89 10.53 4.12
N CYS A 63 -3.20 10.26 5.38
CA CYS A 63 -4.57 10.31 5.89
C CYS A 63 -4.62 11.15 7.17
N LYS A 64 -5.80 11.70 7.44
CA LYS A 64 -6.11 12.36 8.70
C LYS A 64 -6.98 11.40 9.50
N VAL A 65 -6.65 11.19 10.76
CA VAL A 65 -7.39 10.30 11.66
C VAL A 65 -7.99 11.14 12.79
N ASP A 66 -9.29 10.96 13.05
CA ASP A 66 -9.94 11.48 14.26
C ASP A 66 -9.65 10.50 15.42
N LEU A 67 -9.24 11.05 16.56
CA LEU A 67 -8.96 10.27 17.76
C LEU A 67 -10.09 9.37 18.24
N LYS A 68 -11.35 9.72 17.91
CA LYS A 68 -12.51 8.88 18.23
C LYS A 68 -12.50 7.53 17.50
N GLU A 69 -11.75 7.42 16.41
CA GLU A 69 -11.58 6.19 15.65
C GLU A 69 -10.44 5.32 16.21
N LEU A 70 -9.64 5.85 17.15
CA LEU A 70 -8.51 5.14 17.74
C LEU A 70 -8.87 4.47 19.07
N PRO A 71 -8.21 3.35 19.41
CA PRO A 71 -8.29 2.76 20.75
C PRO A 71 -7.92 3.78 21.84
N PRO A 72 -8.66 3.85 22.97
CA PRO A 72 -8.43 4.85 24.02
C PRO A 72 -6.99 4.94 24.55
N GLU A 73 -6.28 3.81 24.56
CA GLU A 73 -4.90 3.69 25.03
C GLU A 73 -3.89 4.40 24.13
N ILE A 74 -4.15 4.40 22.82
CA ILE A 74 -3.38 5.14 21.82
C ILE A 74 -3.86 6.59 21.84
N ALA A 75 -5.18 6.77 21.94
CA ALA A 75 -5.81 8.06 21.77
C ALA A 75 -5.29 9.13 22.74
N LYS A 76 -5.13 8.77 24.02
CA LYS A 76 -4.61 9.67 25.06
C LYS A 76 -3.19 10.22 24.84
N LYS A 77 -2.44 9.69 23.85
CA LYS A 77 -1.04 10.07 23.58
C LYS A 77 -0.88 11.17 22.53
N TYR A 78 -1.97 11.58 21.87
CA TYR A 78 -1.90 12.48 20.71
C TYR A 78 -2.90 13.66 20.80
N PRO A 79 -2.67 14.76 20.06
CA PRO A 79 -3.63 15.85 19.90
C PRO A 79 -4.89 15.40 19.15
N THR A 80 -6.00 16.16 19.25
CA THR A 80 -7.35 15.84 18.74
C THR A 80 -7.40 15.26 17.31
N GLU A 81 -6.45 15.64 16.45
CA GLU A 81 -6.32 15.16 15.09
C GLU A 81 -4.85 14.92 14.76
N VAL A 82 -4.56 13.84 14.02
CA VAL A 82 -3.20 13.49 13.60
C VAL A 82 -3.16 13.07 12.13
N TYR A 83 -2.05 13.40 11.46
CA TYR A 83 -1.74 12.90 10.12
C TYR A 83 -0.95 11.61 10.22
N CYS A 84 -1.40 10.59 9.49
CA CYS A 84 -0.82 9.26 9.50
C CYS A 84 -0.51 8.78 8.09
N THR A 85 0.37 7.79 7.98
CA THR A 85 0.58 7.08 6.72
C THR A 85 -0.54 6.06 6.55
N LEU A 86 -1.24 6.08 5.41
CA LEU A 86 -2.25 5.09 5.06
C LEU A 86 -1.64 4.04 4.12
N LEU A 87 -1.58 2.79 4.56
CA LEU A 87 -1.43 1.63 3.68
C LEU A 87 -2.81 1.28 3.11
N GLY A 88 -3.20 2.00 2.06
CA GLY A 88 -4.60 1.98 1.61
C GLY A 88 -4.97 0.76 0.77
N ARG A 89 -4.02 0.19 0.04
CA ARG A 89 -4.26 -0.97 -0.82
C ARG A 89 -3.05 -1.87 -0.80
N LEU A 90 -3.29 -3.17 -0.72
CA LEU A 90 -2.28 -4.21 -0.84
C LEU A 90 -2.91 -5.41 -1.54
N ALA A 91 -2.20 -5.96 -2.52
CA ALA A 91 -2.68 -7.13 -3.25
C ALA A 91 -1.53 -7.96 -3.81
N VAL A 92 -1.71 -9.27 -3.83
CA VAL A 92 -0.83 -10.22 -4.52
C VAL A 92 -1.60 -10.85 -5.67
N ASN A 93 -0.98 -10.90 -6.85
CA ASN A 93 -1.55 -11.54 -8.03
C ASN A 93 -1.89 -13.01 -7.70
N LYS A 94 -3.07 -13.48 -8.14
CA LYS A 94 -3.59 -14.82 -7.85
C LYS A 94 -2.60 -15.94 -8.18
N ALA A 95 -1.81 -15.79 -9.24
CA ALA A 95 -0.81 -16.77 -9.65
C ALA A 95 0.41 -16.87 -8.70
N HIS A 96 0.53 -15.92 -7.77
CA HIS A 96 1.68 -15.72 -6.90
C HIS A 96 1.30 -15.64 -5.41
N GLN A 97 0.04 -15.94 -5.06
CA GLN A 97 -0.40 -15.98 -3.67
C GLN A 97 0.24 -17.14 -2.90
N ARG A 98 0.30 -17.01 -1.57
CA ARG A 98 0.90 -18.00 -0.65
C ARG A 98 2.39 -18.27 -0.85
N GLN A 99 3.12 -17.31 -1.41
CA GLN A 99 4.58 -17.36 -1.62
C GLN A 99 5.35 -16.35 -0.75
N GLY A 100 4.71 -15.78 0.29
CA GLY A 100 5.33 -14.77 1.17
C GLY A 100 5.38 -13.34 0.59
N PHE A 101 4.90 -13.12 -0.63
CA PHE A 101 4.96 -11.78 -1.26
C PHE A 101 4.10 -10.72 -0.55
N GLY A 102 3.01 -11.11 0.12
CA GLY A 102 2.21 -10.18 0.91
C GLY A 102 3.01 -9.57 2.07
N GLU A 103 3.70 -10.42 2.82
CA GLU A 103 4.57 -10.02 3.93
C GLU A 103 5.72 -9.14 3.43
N MET A 104 6.37 -9.52 2.31
CA MET A 104 7.42 -8.71 1.70
C MET A 104 6.94 -7.30 1.34
N LEU A 105 5.72 -7.18 0.81
CA LEU A 105 5.10 -5.87 0.49
C LEU A 105 4.80 -5.06 1.75
N VAL A 106 4.33 -5.69 2.83
CA VAL A 106 4.06 -5.02 4.11
C VAL A 106 5.35 -4.49 4.74
N ILE A 107 6.41 -5.30 4.78
CA ILE A 107 7.72 -4.91 5.31
C ILE A 107 8.27 -3.70 4.53
N ASP A 108 8.20 -3.74 3.20
CA ASP A 108 8.64 -2.63 2.35
C ASP A 108 7.78 -1.36 2.55
N ALA A 109 6.46 -1.51 2.67
CA ALA A 109 5.56 -0.40 2.96
C ALA A 109 5.85 0.27 4.31
N ILE A 110 6.08 -0.52 5.37
CA ILE A 110 6.44 -0.01 6.69
C ILE A 110 7.79 0.70 6.64
N THR A 111 8.78 0.11 5.98
CA THR A 111 10.11 0.69 5.81
C THR A 111 10.04 2.05 5.12
N ASN A 112 9.28 2.15 4.01
CA ASN A 112 9.08 3.41 3.31
C ASN A 112 8.31 4.44 4.14
N ALA A 113 7.33 4.00 4.93
CA ALA A 113 6.59 4.88 5.83
C ALA A 113 7.52 5.49 6.90
N ILE A 114 8.37 4.67 7.53
CA ILE A 114 9.37 5.10 8.53
C ILE A 114 10.36 6.08 7.90
N ASN A 115 10.98 5.71 6.77
CA ASN A 115 11.95 6.56 6.08
C ASN A 115 11.33 7.91 5.67
N SER A 116 10.07 7.91 5.25
CA SER A 116 9.37 9.17 4.91
C SER A 116 9.05 10.03 6.13
N SER A 117 9.04 9.45 7.33
CA SER A 117 8.70 10.15 8.57
C SER A 117 9.84 11.06 9.05
N ASP A 118 11.07 10.83 8.59
CA ASP A 118 12.21 11.70 8.88
C ASP A 118 12.05 13.10 8.28
N LEU A 119 11.37 13.19 7.13
CA LEU A 119 11.09 14.45 6.45
C LEU A 119 9.69 15.00 6.79
N VAL A 120 8.69 14.14 6.89
CA VAL A 120 7.30 14.53 7.18
C VAL A 120 6.81 13.67 8.35
N PRO A 121 6.83 14.16 9.60
CA PRO A 121 6.50 13.37 10.78
C PRO A 121 5.08 12.79 10.73
N LYS A 122 4.98 11.45 10.85
CA LYS A 122 3.72 10.70 10.85
C LYS A 122 3.81 9.60 11.91
N PRO A 123 3.10 9.71 13.05
CA PRO A 123 3.33 8.84 14.21
C PRO A 123 2.78 7.42 14.05
N MET A 124 1.94 7.16 13.04
CA MET A 124 1.21 5.91 12.88
C MET A 124 1.07 5.52 11.41
N ILE A 125 0.95 4.21 11.19
CA ILE A 125 0.53 3.61 9.92
C ILE A 125 -0.86 3.04 10.13
N ILE A 126 -1.83 3.49 9.33
CA ILE A 126 -3.19 2.98 9.31
C ILE A 126 -3.31 2.01 8.14
N VAL A 127 -3.99 0.89 8.38
CA VAL A 127 -4.27 -0.12 7.36
C VAL A 127 -5.77 -0.25 7.21
N GLU A 128 -6.28 -0.04 6.00
CA GLU A 128 -7.68 -0.33 5.69
C GLU A 128 -7.79 -1.75 5.12
N ALA A 129 -8.16 -2.69 5.98
CA ALA A 129 -8.41 -4.07 5.61
C ALA A 129 -9.76 -4.19 4.86
N LYS A 130 -9.73 -4.47 3.56
CA LYS A 130 -10.96 -4.65 2.76
C LYS A 130 -11.68 -5.99 3.03
N ASN A 131 -11.00 -7.03 3.53
CA ASN A 131 -11.57 -8.36 3.76
C ASN A 131 -11.22 -8.92 5.15
N LYS A 132 -12.11 -9.76 5.72
CA LYS A 132 -11.98 -10.41 7.03
C LYS A 132 -10.67 -11.18 7.33
N PRO A 133 -9.87 -11.74 6.39
CA PRO A 133 -8.62 -12.42 6.77
C PRO A 133 -7.45 -11.45 7.01
N ALA A 134 -7.62 -10.14 6.82
CA ALA A 134 -6.55 -9.16 7.05
C ALA A 134 -6.48 -8.64 8.49
N HIS A 135 -7.25 -9.23 9.41
CA HIS A 135 -7.27 -8.84 10.83
C HIS A 135 -6.32 -9.66 11.73
N ASP A 136 -5.69 -10.70 11.17
CA ASP A 136 -4.86 -11.67 11.90
C ASP A 136 -3.42 -11.74 11.34
N LEU A 137 -2.76 -10.59 11.18
CA LEU A 137 -1.30 -10.51 11.02
C LEU A 137 -0.70 -9.73 12.19
#